data_AF-A0A6M3LVB4-F1
#
_entry.id   AF-A0A6M3LVB4-F1
#
_cell.length_a   1.000
_cell.length_b   1.000
_cell.length_c   1.000
_cell.angle_alpha   90.00
_cell.angle_beta   90.00
_cell.angle_gamma   90.00
#
_symmetry.space_group_name_H-M   'P 1'
#
loop_
_entity.id
_entity.type
_entity.pdbx_description
1 polymer ?
#
loop_
_entity_poly.entity_id
_entity_poly.type
_entity_poly.pdbx_seq_one_letter_code
_entity_poly.pdbx_strand_id
1 'polypeptide(L)'
;MRQLIVKYDGQCAKCGTDLEQGQAAMYEKSMGIFCVGCEPKDTEEIRACRLAKAERKAERYEGWAEKREQKATAQLNSYPSIRHDYAFNTQPGHIPFRAKMIASDDRAFDSLRTAKRMRDKAESLRNVRIAGDAENRRQTIREKLDTLISKGSKVYDAVFGPGEVLGVYKKSYRVKFTSKVDAVKPFICARDKSYVRPL
;
A
#
# COMPACT_ATOMS: atom_id res chain seq x y z
N MET A 1 22.45 7.28 4.46
CA MET A 1 22.57 8.35 3.43
C MET A 1 23.97 8.36 2.86
N ARG A 2 24.18 8.89 1.65
CA ARG A 2 25.51 9.03 1.05
C ARG A 2 25.78 10.51 0.78
N GLN A 3 26.97 10.98 1.12
CA GLN A 3 27.41 12.31 0.72
C GLN A 3 27.81 12.27 -0.76
N LEU A 4 27.40 13.27 -1.52
CA LEU A 4 27.77 13.44 -2.93
C LEU A 4 28.03 14.90 -3.25
N ILE A 5 28.71 15.13 -4.36
CA ILE A 5 28.88 16.45 -4.96
C ILE A 5 27.80 16.62 -6.01
N VAL A 6 27.04 17.71 -5.90
CA VAL A 6 25.92 18.04 -6.80
C VAL A 6 26.47 18.30 -8.20
N LYS A 7 25.97 17.55 -9.20
CA LYS A 7 26.39 17.69 -10.60
C LYS A 7 25.56 18.69 -11.41
N TYR A 8 24.36 19.00 -10.95
CA TYR A 8 23.38 19.84 -11.63
C TYR A 8 22.63 20.65 -10.58
N ASP A 9 22.24 21.87 -10.93
CA ASP A 9 21.44 22.71 -10.04
C ASP A 9 20.15 21.98 -9.62
N GLY A 10 19.87 22.04 -8.33
CA GLY A 10 18.73 21.36 -7.74
C GLY A 10 18.27 22.07 -6.47
N GLN A 11 17.26 21.51 -5.81
CA GLN A 11 16.73 22.06 -4.58
C GLN A 11 16.77 21.03 -3.46
N CYS A 12 17.06 21.50 -2.25
CA CYS A 12 16.98 20.68 -1.06
C CYS A 12 15.53 20.23 -0.81
N ALA A 13 15.33 18.92 -0.66
CA ALA A 13 14.00 18.35 -0.45
C ALA A 13 13.34 18.74 0.89
N LYS A 14 14.09 19.28 1.87
CA LYS A 14 13.58 19.70 3.18
C LYS A 14 13.37 21.22 3.27
N CYS A 15 14.40 22.02 2.99
CA CYS A 15 14.36 23.48 3.16
C CYS A 15 14.12 24.27 1.86
N GLY A 16 14.13 23.62 0.69
CA GLY A 16 13.91 24.29 -0.59
C GLY A 16 15.07 25.17 -1.08
N THR A 17 16.17 25.23 -0.34
CA THR A 17 17.37 25.98 -0.75
C THR A 17 17.93 25.43 -2.05
N ASP A 18 18.27 26.32 -2.97
CA ASP A 18 18.94 25.98 -4.22
C ASP A 18 20.36 25.47 -3.92
N LEU A 19 20.71 24.35 -4.54
CA LEU A 19 21.99 23.67 -4.47
C LEU A 19 22.69 23.84 -5.80
N GLU A 20 23.76 24.62 -5.81
CA GLU A 20 24.56 24.89 -7.01
C GLU A 20 25.47 23.70 -7.35
N GLN A 21 25.85 23.60 -8.63
CA GLN A 21 26.86 22.65 -9.09
C GLN A 21 28.16 22.75 -8.26
N GLY A 22 28.66 21.60 -7.80
CA GLY A 22 29.89 21.52 -7.01
C GLY A 22 29.69 21.58 -5.48
N GLN A 23 28.49 21.90 -5.00
CA GLN A 23 28.20 21.88 -3.56
C GLN A 23 28.11 20.45 -3.01
N ALA A 24 28.50 20.27 -1.76
CA ALA A 24 28.29 19.02 -1.04
C ALA A 24 26.82 18.88 -0.65
N ALA A 25 26.25 17.71 -0.90
CA ALA A 25 24.87 17.40 -0.54
C ALA A 25 24.75 15.97 -0.01
N MET A 26 23.71 15.74 0.79
CA MET A 26 23.34 14.42 1.28
C MET A 26 22.27 13.83 0.38
N TYR A 27 22.49 12.61 -0.10
CA TYR A 27 21.55 11.92 -0.98
C TYR A 27 21.02 10.65 -0.35
N GLU A 28 19.71 10.50 -0.48
CA GLU A 28 19.02 9.24 -0.30
C GLU A 28 18.16 8.92 -1.51
N LYS A 29 18.35 7.74 -2.09
CA LYS A 29 17.58 7.24 -3.24
C LYS A 29 16.06 7.37 -3.05
N SER A 30 15.58 7.09 -1.84
CA SER A 30 14.16 7.18 -1.48
C SER A 30 13.67 8.60 -1.30
N MET A 31 14.48 9.55 -0.81
CA MET A 31 13.98 10.85 -0.36
C MET A 31 14.45 12.05 -1.19
N GLY A 32 15.59 11.95 -1.88
CA GLY A 32 16.12 13.01 -2.73
C GLY A 32 17.47 13.52 -2.26
N ILE A 33 17.77 14.76 -2.63
CA ILE A 33 18.99 15.49 -2.31
C ILE A 33 18.66 16.50 -1.19
N PHE A 34 19.55 16.61 -0.21
CA PHE A 34 19.45 17.51 0.93
C PHE A 34 20.72 18.32 1.08
N CYS A 35 20.63 19.54 1.60
CA CYS A 35 21.79 20.27 2.10
C CYS A 35 22.47 19.47 3.22
N VAL A 36 23.78 19.67 3.38
CA VAL A 36 24.52 19.14 4.53
C VAL A 36 23.90 19.71 5.82
N GLY A 37 23.45 18.83 6.73
CA GLY A 37 22.78 19.22 7.98
C GLY A 37 21.25 19.27 7.93
N CYS A 38 20.63 19.35 6.75
CA CYS A 38 19.16 19.27 6.58
C CYS A 38 18.64 17.84 6.42
N GLU A 39 19.49 16.85 6.72
CA GLU A 39 19.15 15.45 6.59
C GLU A 39 18.12 15.04 7.66
N PRO A 40 17.04 14.32 7.30
CA PRO A 40 16.09 13.83 8.28
C PRO A 40 16.76 12.71 9.10
N LYS A 41 16.88 12.96 10.41
CA LYS A 41 17.51 12.02 11.36
C LYS A 41 16.48 11.17 12.10
N ASP A 42 15.28 11.72 12.30
CA ASP A 42 14.20 11.03 12.99
C ASP A 42 13.42 10.09 12.05
N THR A 43 12.96 8.97 12.61
CA THR A 43 12.19 7.95 11.88
C THR A 43 10.84 8.48 11.38
N GLU A 44 10.18 9.37 12.12
CA GLU A 44 8.90 9.97 11.70
C GLU A 44 9.11 11.03 10.62
N GLU A 45 10.19 11.81 10.68
CA GLU A 45 10.57 12.71 9.58
C GLU A 45 10.85 11.93 8.28
N ILE A 46 11.59 10.82 8.38
CA ILE A 46 11.85 9.93 7.23
C ILE A 46 10.53 9.37 6.67
N ARG A 47 9.58 9.00 7.55
CA ARG A 47 8.24 8.54 7.14
C ARG A 47 7.50 9.62 6.36
N ALA A 48 7.42 10.83 6.91
CA ALA A 48 6.73 11.95 6.29
C ALA A 48 7.32 12.30 4.91
N CYS A 49 8.65 12.36 4.79
CA CYS A 49 9.30 12.63 3.51
C CYS A 49 9.00 11.54 2.45
N ARG A 50 8.98 10.26 2.85
CA ARG A 50 8.66 9.15 1.94
C ARG A 50 7.18 9.15 1.53
N LEU A 51 6.27 9.43 2.46
CA LEU A 51 4.84 9.57 2.18
C LEU A 51 4.59 10.73 1.20
N ALA A 52 5.12 11.92 1.48
CA ALA A 52 4.94 13.09 0.62
C ALA A 52 5.49 12.87 -0.81
N LYS A 53 6.55 12.08 -0.96
CA LYS A 53 7.06 11.70 -2.29
C LYS A 53 6.15 10.69 -2.98
N ALA A 54 5.62 9.72 -2.23
CA ALA A 54 4.70 8.73 -2.75
C ALA A 54 3.37 9.36 -3.19
N GLU A 55 2.85 10.31 -2.41
CA GLU A 55 1.64 11.10 -2.70
C GLU A 55 1.81 11.90 -3.98
N ARG A 56 2.87 12.71 -4.10
CA ARG A 56 3.18 13.46 -5.34
C ARG A 56 3.26 12.55 -6.57
N LYS A 57 3.78 11.34 -6.40
CA LYS A 57 3.82 10.35 -7.48
C LYS A 57 2.42 9.79 -7.77
N ALA A 58 1.65 9.45 -6.74
CA ALA A 58 0.29 8.95 -6.85
C ALA A 58 -0.62 9.96 -7.57
N GLU A 59 -0.60 11.23 -7.17
CA GLU A 59 -1.35 12.32 -7.81
C GLU A 59 -1.04 12.43 -9.31
N ARG A 60 0.25 12.28 -9.69
CA ARG A 60 0.64 12.28 -11.10
C ARG A 60 0.01 11.11 -11.87
N TYR A 61 -0.03 9.91 -11.28
CA TYR A 61 -0.69 8.76 -11.88
C TYR A 61 -2.20 8.96 -11.97
N GLU A 62 -2.82 9.55 -10.97
CA GLU A 62 -4.26 9.87 -10.99
C GLU A 62 -4.59 10.88 -12.08
N GLY A 63 -3.84 11.97 -12.19
CA GLY A 63 -4.03 12.95 -13.25
C GLY A 63 -3.80 12.38 -14.67
N TRP A 64 -2.87 11.43 -14.82
CA TRP A 64 -2.70 10.70 -16.08
C TRP A 64 -3.86 9.74 -16.37
N ALA A 65 -4.34 9.03 -15.36
CA ALA A 65 -5.47 8.12 -15.48
C ALA A 65 -6.74 8.88 -15.89
N GLU A 66 -7.02 9.99 -15.24
CA GLU A 66 -8.18 10.84 -15.51
C GLU A 66 -8.17 11.38 -16.93
N LYS A 67 -7.07 12.01 -17.37
CA LYS A 67 -6.95 12.52 -18.75
C LYS A 67 -7.15 11.42 -19.79
N ARG A 68 -6.68 10.21 -19.49
CA ARG A 68 -6.80 9.06 -20.39
C ARG A 68 -8.23 8.51 -20.43
N GLU A 69 -8.89 8.45 -19.29
CA GLU A 69 -10.29 8.07 -19.20
C GLU A 69 -11.19 9.06 -19.92
N GLN A 70 -11.03 10.37 -19.68
CA GLN A 70 -11.78 11.42 -20.37
C GLN A 70 -11.68 11.30 -21.90
N LYS A 71 -10.48 11.06 -22.43
CA LYS A 71 -10.27 10.85 -23.88
C LYS A 71 -10.94 9.57 -24.38
N ALA A 72 -10.84 8.47 -23.62
CA ALA A 72 -11.43 7.20 -24.00
C ALA A 72 -12.97 7.24 -23.96
N THR A 73 -13.56 7.85 -22.93
CA THR A 73 -15.02 8.01 -22.81
C THR A 73 -15.56 8.95 -23.87
N ALA A 74 -14.87 10.06 -24.17
CA ALA A 74 -15.24 10.93 -25.30
C ALA A 74 -15.25 10.17 -26.63
N GLN A 75 -14.26 9.31 -26.87
CA GLN A 75 -14.20 8.47 -28.08
C GLN A 75 -15.36 7.47 -28.15
N LEU A 76 -15.67 6.79 -27.05
CA LEU A 76 -16.79 5.83 -26.97
C LEU A 76 -18.15 6.52 -27.14
N ASN A 77 -18.23 7.82 -26.84
CA ASN A 77 -19.44 8.63 -26.97
C ASN A 77 -19.49 9.49 -28.24
N SER A 78 -18.54 9.35 -29.17
CA SER A 78 -18.38 10.28 -30.31
C SER A 78 -19.52 10.22 -31.35
N TYR A 79 -20.26 9.11 -31.42
CA TYR A 79 -21.32 8.87 -32.42
C TYR A 79 -22.55 8.19 -31.78
N PRO A 80 -23.30 8.88 -30.91
CA PRO A 80 -24.37 8.27 -30.13
C PRO A 80 -25.51 7.72 -31.01
N SER A 81 -25.79 8.34 -32.16
CA SER A 81 -26.86 7.92 -33.08
C SER A 81 -26.58 6.59 -33.78
N ILE A 82 -25.31 6.32 -34.12
CA ILE A 82 -24.92 5.14 -34.92
C ILE A 82 -24.45 3.99 -34.03
N ARG A 83 -23.85 4.30 -32.87
CA ARG A 83 -23.28 3.27 -31.96
C ARG A 83 -24.34 2.35 -31.35
N HIS A 84 -25.56 2.85 -31.16
CA HIS A 84 -26.68 2.07 -30.65
C HIS A 84 -27.62 1.56 -31.75
N ASP A 85 -27.32 1.84 -33.01
CA ASP A 85 -28.11 1.35 -34.13
C ASP A 85 -27.80 -0.13 -34.38
N TYR A 86 -28.79 -0.97 -34.08
CA TYR A 86 -28.70 -2.41 -34.27
C TYR A 86 -28.53 -2.78 -35.75
N ALA A 87 -29.18 -2.05 -36.66
CA ALA A 87 -29.08 -2.32 -38.10
C ALA A 87 -27.64 -2.08 -38.57
N PHE A 88 -27.04 -0.94 -38.22
CA PHE A 88 -25.65 -0.63 -38.53
C PHE A 88 -24.66 -1.65 -37.95
N ASN A 89 -24.85 -2.06 -36.69
CA ASN A 89 -23.93 -2.96 -36.00
C ASN A 89 -24.00 -4.41 -36.51
N THR A 90 -25.18 -4.88 -36.95
CA THR A 90 -25.41 -6.28 -37.31
C THR A 90 -25.54 -6.55 -38.81
N GLN A 91 -25.60 -5.49 -39.65
CA GLN A 91 -25.70 -5.67 -41.10
C GLN A 91 -24.56 -6.57 -41.62
N PRO A 92 -24.88 -7.59 -42.43
CA PRO A 92 -23.88 -8.48 -43.01
C PRO A 92 -22.99 -7.72 -44.00
N GLY A 93 -21.75 -8.19 -44.17
CA GLY A 93 -20.77 -7.59 -45.06
C GLY A 93 -19.76 -6.67 -44.37
N HIS A 94 -18.71 -6.28 -45.10
CA HIS A 94 -17.66 -5.41 -44.60
C HIS A 94 -18.03 -3.94 -44.80
N ILE A 95 -18.28 -3.22 -43.69
CA ILE A 95 -18.51 -1.78 -43.67
C ILE A 95 -17.23 -1.10 -43.14
N PRO A 96 -16.46 -0.38 -43.97
CA PRO A 96 -15.17 0.20 -43.55
C PRO A 96 -15.27 1.14 -42.35
N PHE A 97 -16.37 1.91 -42.26
CA PHE A 97 -16.60 2.81 -41.14
C PHE A 97 -16.81 2.05 -39.83
N ARG A 98 -17.59 0.96 -39.84
CA ARG A 98 -17.77 0.07 -38.69
C ARG A 98 -16.45 -0.54 -38.23
N ALA A 99 -15.62 -1.03 -39.17
CA ALA A 99 -14.32 -1.59 -38.84
C ALA A 99 -13.39 -0.55 -38.19
N LYS A 100 -13.36 0.69 -38.69
CA LYS A 100 -12.60 1.80 -38.08
C LYS A 100 -13.12 2.16 -36.69
N MET A 101 -14.45 2.15 -36.52
CA MET A 101 -15.09 2.44 -35.24
C MET A 101 -14.73 1.38 -34.19
N ILE A 102 -14.88 0.09 -34.52
CA ILE A 102 -14.49 -1.04 -33.65
C ILE A 102 -13.01 -0.93 -33.25
N ALA A 103 -12.11 -0.72 -34.21
CA ALA A 103 -10.69 -0.57 -33.92
C ALA A 103 -10.36 0.69 -33.07
N SER A 104 -11.19 1.72 -33.14
CA SER A 104 -11.08 2.89 -32.26
C SER A 104 -11.57 2.57 -30.84
N ASP A 105 -12.66 1.81 -30.73
CA ASP A 105 -13.23 1.38 -29.46
C ASP A 105 -12.31 0.42 -28.72
N ASP A 106 -11.70 -0.54 -29.40
CA ASP A 106 -10.70 -1.43 -28.82
C ASP A 106 -9.54 -0.63 -28.18
N ARG A 107 -9.05 0.40 -28.88
CA ARG A 107 -8.03 1.32 -28.37
C ARG A 107 -8.52 2.15 -27.18
N ALA A 108 -9.80 2.54 -27.17
CA ALA A 108 -10.42 3.24 -26.06
C ALA A 108 -10.55 2.32 -24.83
N PHE A 109 -11.00 1.08 -25.00
CA PHE A 109 -11.05 0.08 -23.93
C PHE A 109 -9.67 -0.24 -23.36
N ASP A 110 -8.64 -0.36 -24.21
CA ASP A 110 -7.25 -0.48 -23.75
C ASP A 110 -6.78 0.73 -22.93
N SER A 111 -7.20 1.92 -23.34
CA SER A 111 -6.91 3.15 -22.61
C SER A 111 -7.58 3.17 -21.24
N LEU A 112 -8.84 2.70 -21.13
CA LEU A 112 -9.55 2.52 -19.85
C LEU A 112 -8.87 1.47 -18.95
N ARG A 113 -8.50 0.31 -19.50
CA ARG A 113 -7.73 -0.72 -18.77
C ARG A 113 -6.43 -0.14 -18.22
N THR A 114 -5.75 0.69 -19.01
CA THR A 114 -4.51 1.31 -18.57
C THR A 114 -4.73 2.39 -17.52
N ALA A 115 -5.78 3.20 -17.65
CA ALA A 115 -6.17 4.17 -16.63
C ALA A 115 -6.46 3.47 -15.28
N LYS A 116 -7.15 2.33 -15.29
CA LYS A 116 -7.36 1.50 -14.10
C LYS A 116 -6.03 1.06 -13.47
N ARG A 117 -5.10 0.50 -14.26
CA ARG A 117 -3.77 0.11 -13.77
C ARG A 117 -3.00 1.28 -13.16
N MET A 118 -3.15 2.48 -13.70
CA MET A 118 -2.54 3.69 -13.14
C MET A 118 -3.14 4.06 -11.78
N ARG A 119 -4.46 3.93 -11.60
CA ARG A 119 -5.13 4.12 -10.28
C ARG A 119 -4.69 3.08 -9.26
N ASP A 120 -4.68 1.80 -9.64
CA ASP A 120 -4.20 0.72 -8.77
C ASP A 120 -2.74 0.99 -8.35
N LYS A 121 -1.93 1.54 -9.26
CA LYS A 121 -0.56 1.94 -8.96
C LYS A 121 -0.49 3.12 -8.00
N ALA A 122 -1.34 4.14 -8.17
CA ALA A 122 -1.42 5.28 -7.27
C ALA A 122 -1.80 4.86 -5.84
N GLU A 123 -2.79 3.98 -5.71
CA GLU A 123 -3.21 3.41 -4.42
C GLU A 123 -2.10 2.58 -3.78
N SER A 124 -1.42 1.74 -4.56
CA SER A 124 -0.26 0.98 -4.08
C SER A 124 0.88 1.88 -3.59
N LEU A 125 1.10 3.05 -4.23
CA LEU A 125 2.14 3.98 -3.82
C LEU A 125 1.85 4.64 -2.47
N ARG A 126 0.59 4.96 -2.17
CA ARG A 126 0.17 5.52 -0.88
C ARG A 126 0.47 4.59 0.30
N ASN A 127 0.52 3.28 0.06
CA ASN A 127 0.86 2.26 1.04
C ASN A 127 2.38 2.08 1.24
N VAL A 128 3.07 3.12 1.69
CA VAL A 128 4.52 3.08 1.96
C VAL A 128 4.78 2.21 3.20
N ARG A 129 5.60 1.15 3.04
CA ARG A 129 6.06 0.31 4.16
C ARG A 129 7.41 0.81 4.68
N ILE A 130 7.52 0.97 5.98
CA ILE A 130 8.76 1.37 6.66
C ILE A 130 9.23 0.24 7.58
N ALA A 131 10.55 0.12 7.71
CA ALA A 131 11.15 -0.80 8.66
C ALA A 131 10.63 -0.49 10.08
N GLY A 132 10.08 -1.50 10.76
CA GLY A 132 9.44 -1.32 12.07
C GLY A 132 7.91 -1.27 12.03
N ASP A 133 7.27 -0.96 10.90
CA ASP A 133 5.80 -0.94 10.83
C ASP A 133 5.18 -2.30 11.15
N ALA A 134 5.84 -3.39 10.74
CA ALA A 134 5.38 -4.75 11.06
C ALA A 134 5.48 -5.05 12.56
N GLU A 135 6.52 -4.55 13.24
CA GLU A 135 6.67 -4.75 14.69
C GLU A 135 5.71 -3.83 15.46
N ASN A 136 5.49 -2.59 15.02
CA ASN A 136 4.47 -1.70 15.58
C ASN A 136 3.06 -2.29 15.43
N ARG A 137 2.74 -2.92 14.29
CA ARG A 137 1.48 -3.64 14.11
C ARG A 137 1.36 -4.81 15.10
N ARG A 138 2.42 -5.60 15.29
CA ARG A 138 2.42 -6.67 16.29
C ARG A 138 2.26 -6.11 17.70
N GLN A 139 2.91 -5.00 18.01
CA GLN A 139 2.84 -4.36 19.31
C GLN A 139 1.45 -3.81 19.61
N THR A 140 0.82 -3.11 18.67
CA THR A 140 -0.57 -2.63 18.83
C THR A 140 -1.56 -3.78 19.00
N ILE A 141 -1.37 -4.92 18.32
CA ILE A 141 -2.17 -6.13 18.55
C ILE A 141 -1.92 -6.68 19.95
N ARG A 142 -0.67 -6.76 20.40
CA ARG A 142 -0.30 -7.23 21.75
C ARG A 142 -0.92 -6.34 22.83
N GLU A 143 -0.83 -5.02 22.68
CA GLU A 143 -1.41 -4.04 23.61
C GLU A 143 -2.93 -4.15 23.67
N LYS A 144 -3.61 -4.27 22.52
CA LYS A 144 -5.06 -4.51 22.46
C LYS A 144 -5.50 -5.83 23.10
N LEU A 145 -4.65 -6.86 23.03
CA LEU A 145 -4.95 -8.14 23.68
C LEU A 145 -4.68 -8.08 25.18
N ASP A 146 -3.67 -7.34 25.62
CA ASP A 146 -3.40 -7.12 27.05
C ASP A 146 -4.51 -6.35 27.77
N THR A 147 -5.25 -5.48 27.06
CA THR A 147 -6.45 -4.84 27.64
C THR A 147 -7.62 -5.80 27.82
N LEU A 148 -7.63 -6.94 27.10
CA LEU A 148 -8.72 -7.91 27.10
C LEU A 148 -8.42 -9.18 27.90
N ILE A 149 -7.15 -9.57 27.96
CA ILE A 149 -6.69 -10.85 28.51
C ILE A 149 -5.83 -10.58 29.74
N SER A 150 -6.31 -11.05 30.89
CA SER A 150 -5.59 -11.00 32.15
C SER A 150 -5.27 -12.41 32.66
N LYS A 151 -4.55 -12.50 33.78
CA LYS A 151 -4.28 -13.78 34.43
C LYS A 151 -5.60 -14.41 34.91
N GLY A 152 -5.84 -15.67 34.54
CA GLY A 152 -7.09 -16.39 34.79
C GLY A 152 -8.14 -16.27 33.68
N SER A 153 -7.91 -15.44 32.65
CA SER A 153 -8.83 -15.37 31.50
C SER A 153 -8.84 -16.69 30.73
N LYS A 154 -10.04 -17.10 30.29
CA LYS A 154 -10.21 -18.20 29.33
C LYS A 154 -9.89 -17.69 27.94
N VAL A 155 -9.07 -18.44 27.22
CA VAL A 155 -8.59 -18.09 25.90
C VAL A 155 -8.66 -19.26 24.95
N TYR A 156 -8.72 -18.98 23.66
CA TYR A 156 -8.70 -19.96 22.60
C TYR A 156 -7.46 -19.76 21.72
N ASP A 157 -6.77 -20.86 21.44
CA ASP A 157 -5.70 -20.94 20.46
C ASP A 157 -6.15 -21.85 19.30
N ALA A 158 -5.90 -21.44 18.06
CA ALA A 158 -6.33 -22.19 16.89
C ALA A 158 -5.67 -23.57 16.76
N VAL A 159 -4.50 -23.78 17.37
CA VAL A 159 -3.74 -25.03 17.30
C VAL A 159 -4.06 -25.93 18.49
N PHE A 160 -4.13 -25.37 19.71
CA PHE A 160 -4.24 -26.15 20.94
C PHE A 160 -5.64 -26.15 21.58
N GLY A 161 -6.55 -25.31 21.08
CA GLY A 161 -7.92 -25.21 21.57
C GLY A 161 -8.06 -24.29 22.80
N PRO A 162 -9.08 -24.51 23.65
CA PRO A 162 -9.33 -23.68 24.81
C PRO A 162 -8.26 -23.87 25.91
N GLY A 163 -7.98 -22.81 26.66
CA GLY A 163 -7.05 -22.82 27.77
C GLY A 163 -7.24 -21.66 28.72
N GLU A 164 -6.46 -21.64 29.79
CA GLU A 164 -6.47 -20.60 30.83
C GLU A 164 -5.10 -19.92 30.93
N VAL A 165 -5.09 -18.59 31.00
CA VAL A 165 -3.84 -17.82 31.10
C VAL A 165 -3.28 -17.87 32.52
N LEU A 166 -2.13 -18.53 32.70
CA LEU A 166 -1.41 -18.60 33.98
C LEU A 166 -0.50 -17.39 34.22
N GLY A 167 -0.01 -16.76 33.16
CA GLY A 167 0.92 -15.63 33.26
C GLY A 167 0.98 -14.80 31.99
N VAL A 168 1.16 -13.49 32.17
CA VAL A 168 1.28 -12.51 31.09
C VAL A 168 2.72 -12.00 31.03
N TYR A 169 3.38 -12.19 29.89
CA TYR A 169 4.72 -11.67 29.62
C TYR A 169 4.69 -10.62 28.52
N LYS A 170 5.82 -9.95 28.24
CA LYS A 170 5.88 -8.87 27.24
C LYS A 170 5.37 -9.28 25.85
N LYS A 171 5.78 -10.44 25.34
CA LYS A 171 5.43 -10.91 23.98
C LYS A 171 4.53 -12.16 23.94
N SER A 172 4.28 -12.78 25.08
CA SER A 172 3.63 -14.10 25.14
C SER A 172 2.73 -14.25 26.36
N TYR A 173 1.75 -15.12 26.26
CA TYR A 173 0.99 -15.64 27.38
C TYR A 173 1.49 -17.04 27.73
N ARG A 174 1.54 -17.36 29.02
CA ARG A 174 1.71 -18.75 29.49
C ARG A 174 0.33 -19.31 29.70
N VAL A 175 -0.06 -20.27 28.86
CA VAL A 175 -1.43 -20.81 28.82
C VAL A 175 -1.40 -22.27 29.21
N LYS A 176 -2.36 -22.66 30.04
CA LYS A 176 -2.66 -24.05 30.38
C LYS A 176 -3.81 -24.50 29.48
N PHE A 177 -3.52 -25.35 28.51
CA PHE A 177 -4.53 -25.87 27.58
C PHE A 177 -5.23 -27.10 28.14
N THR A 178 -6.54 -27.16 27.94
CA THR A 178 -7.33 -28.37 28.15
C THR A 178 -7.24 -29.22 26.90
N SER A 179 -6.30 -30.16 26.90
CA SER A 179 -6.12 -31.17 25.84
C SER A 179 -7.46 -31.86 25.53
N LYS A 180 -7.83 -31.89 24.24
CA LYS A 180 -8.88 -32.80 23.74
C LYS A 180 -8.34 -34.20 23.41
N VAL A 181 -7.02 -34.35 23.27
CA VAL A 181 -6.42 -35.50 22.59
C VAL A 181 -6.00 -36.61 23.55
N ASP A 182 -5.63 -36.29 24.79
CA ASP A 182 -5.39 -37.29 25.84
C ASP A 182 -5.64 -36.67 27.22
N ALA A 183 -6.54 -37.28 27.99
CA ALA A 183 -7.04 -36.82 29.29
C ALA A 183 -6.00 -36.89 30.43
N VAL A 184 -4.71 -37.07 30.14
CA VAL A 184 -3.74 -37.51 31.14
C VAL A 184 -2.94 -36.37 31.77
N LYS A 185 -2.62 -35.27 31.07
CA LYS A 185 -1.95 -34.10 31.68
C LYS A 185 -2.28 -32.77 30.98
N PRO A 186 -2.51 -31.67 31.73
CA PRO A 186 -2.65 -30.35 31.15
C PRO A 186 -1.32 -29.91 30.52
N PHE A 187 -1.37 -29.43 29.27
CA PHE A 187 -0.21 -28.93 28.55
C PHE A 187 -0.03 -27.44 28.82
N ILE A 188 1.16 -27.06 29.29
CA ILE A 188 1.50 -25.66 29.58
C ILE A 188 2.60 -25.24 28.61
N CYS A 189 2.33 -24.21 27.81
CA CYS A 189 3.35 -23.63 26.94
C CYS A 189 3.23 -22.10 26.87
N ALA A 190 4.31 -21.47 26.40
CA ALA A 190 4.31 -20.06 26.06
C ALA A 190 3.80 -19.90 24.61
N ARG A 191 2.79 -19.06 24.43
CA ARG A 191 2.24 -18.70 23.11
C ARG A 191 2.41 -17.22 22.86
N ASP A 192 2.83 -16.83 21.65
CA ASP A 192 2.82 -15.41 21.27
C ASP A 192 1.38 -14.91 21.35
N LYS A 193 1.21 -13.70 21.90
CA LYS A 193 -0.12 -13.09 22.08
C LYS A 193 -0.92 -13.05 20.79
N SER A 194 -0.27 -12.94 19.62
CA SER A 194 -0.96 -12.89 18.33
C SER A 194 -1.78 -14.14 17.98
N TYR A 195 -1.50 -15.29 18.60
CA TYR A 195 -2.20 -16.55 18.35
C TYR A 195 -3.34 -16.84 19.33
N VAL A 196 -3.46 -16.03 20.38
CA VAL A 196 -4.40 -16.25 21.47
C VAL A 196 -5.56 -15.27 21.32
N ARG A 197 -6.79 -15.78 21.36
CA ARG A 197 -8.01 -14.99 21.31
C ARG A 197 -8.76 -15.13 22.63
N PRO A 198 -9.40 -14.07 23.14
CA PRO A 198 -10.32 -14.20 24.27
C PRO A 198 -11.49 -15.11 23.87
N LEU A 199 -11.91 -15.97 24.80
CA LEU A 199 -13.14 -16.77 24.68
C LEU A 199 -14.36 -15.99 25.15
#